data_AF-A0A1E5NY45-F1
#
_entry.id   AF-A0A1E5NY45-F1
#
_cell.length_a   1.000
_cell.length_b   1.000
_cell.length_c   1.000
_cell.angle_alpha   90.00
_cell.angle_beta   90.00
_cell.angle_gamma   90.00
#
_symmetry.space_group_name_H-M   'P 1'
#
loop_
_entity.id
_entity.type
_entity.pdbx_description
1 polymer ?
#
loop_
_entity_poly.entity_id
_entity_poly.type
_entity_poly.pdbx_seq_one_letter_code
_entity_poly.pdbx_strand_id
1 'polypeptide(L)' 'MELCPNHDEDITYAPGPPQAGVPTEPHQWPGTFHGSQALLYAEVSQRQIAELGAALRRAPADE' A
#
# COMPACT_ATOMS: atom_id res chain seq x y z
N MET A 1 -1.60 7.21 -18.15
CA MET A 1 -0.23 6.73 -17.90
C MET A 1 -0.07 6.64 -16.41
N GLU A 2 0.36 5.49 -15.91
CA GLU A 2 0.65 5.31 -14.49
C GLU A 2 1.81 6.24 -14.07
N LEU A 3 1.68 6.89 -12.92
CA LEU A 3 2.63 7.91 -12.43
C LEU A 3 3.50 7.39 -11.26
N CYS A 4 3.38 6.11 -10.92
CA CYS A 4 4.25 5.42 -9.98
C CYS A 4 5.29 4.59 -10.77
N PRO A 5 6.57 5.00 -10.80
CA PRO A 5 7.60 4.28 -11.56
C PRO A 5 7.81 2.82 -11.11
N ASN A 6 7.48 2.53 -9.86
CA ASN A 6 7.61 1.23 -9.22
C ASN A 6 6.33 0.38 -9.26
N HIS A 7 5.26 0.83 -9.94
CA HIS A 7 3.99 0.10 -9.97
C HIS A 7 4.14 -1.35 -10.44
N ASP A 8 4.83 -1.57 -11.56
CA ASP A 8 4.95 -2.90 -12.16
C ASP A 8 5.90 -3.80 -11.35
N GLU A 9 6.90 -3.21 -10.68
CA GLU A 9 7.78 -3.91 -9.74
C GLU A 9 6.99 -4.38 -8.52
N ASP A 10 6.19 -3.49 -7.92
CA ASP A 10 5.37 -3.79 -6.74
C ASP A 10 4.34 -4.91 -7.04
N ILE A 11 3.70 -4.87 -8.22
CA ILE A 11 2.77 -5.94 -8.67
C ILE A 11 3.51 -7.27 -8.84
N THR A 12 4.73 -7.25 -9.37
CA THR A 12 5.53 -8.45 -9.58
C THR A 12 6.00 -9.04 -8.26
N TYR A 13 6.32 -8.19 -7.28
CA TYR A 13 6.81 -8.59 -5.97
C TYR A 13 5.70 -9.10 -5.03
N ALA A 14 4.52 -8.48 -5.06
CA ALA A 14 3.42 -8.74 -4.13
C ALA A 14 3.05 -10.25 -3.92
N PRO A 15 3.13 -11.14 -4.93
CA PRO A 15 2.86 -12.57 -4.73
C PRO A 15 3.94 -13.33 -3.94
N GLY A 16 5.18 -12.83 -3.91
CA GLY A 16 6.33 -13.53 -3.31
C GLY A 16 6.20 -13.76 -1.80
N PRO A 17 5.96 -12.73 -0.97
CA PRO A 17 5.84 -12.90 0.48
C PRO A 17 4.72 -13.86 0.90
N PRO A 18 3.48 -13.81 0.33
CA PRO A 18 2.46 -14.82 0.59
C PRO A 18 2.90 -16.26 0.26
N GLN A 19 3.63 -16.46 -0.84
CA GLN A 19 4.17 -17.78 -1.20
C GLN A 19 5.22 -18.28 -0.20
N ALA A 20 5.94 -17.37 0.45
CA ALA A 20 6.89 -17.66 1.52
C ALA A 20 6.22 -17.79 2.91
N GLY A 21 4.90 -17.73 3.00
CA GLY A 21 4.16 -17.81 4.27
C GLY A 21 4.11 -16.51 5.07
N VAL A 22 4.51 -15.38 4.48
CA VAL A 22 4.43 -14.05 5.11
C VAL A 22 3.06 -13.42 4.80
N PRO A 23 2.19 -13.18 5.79
CA PRO A 23 0.91 -12.52 5.58
C PRO A 23 1.12 -11.13 4.96
N THR A 24 0.55 -10.88 3.78
CA THR A 24 0.74 -9.63 3.03
C THR A 24 -0.58 -9.19 2.41
N GLU A 25 -0.88 -7.89 2.49
CA GLU A 25 -2.08 -7.28 1.91
C GLU A 25 -1.64 -6.15 0.96
N PRO A 26 -1.63 -6.38 -0.36
CA PRO A 26 -1.30 -5.32 -1.32
C PRO A 26 -2.50 -4.39 -1.54
N HIS A 27 -2.25 -3.08 -1.56
CA HIS A 27 -3.27 -2.06 -1.86
C HIS A 27 -2.80 -1.16 -3.02
N GLN A 28 -3.62 -1.05 -4.06
CA GLN A 28 -3.39 -0.16 -5.19
C GLN A 28 -4.46 0.94 -5.22
N TRP A 29 -4.03 2.18 -5.47
CA TRP A 29 -4.88 3.36 -5.43
C TRP A 29 -4.87 4.08 -6.79
N PRO A 30 -5.92 3.91 -7.61
CA PRO A 30 -5.98 4.56 -8.92
C PRO A 30 -5.89 6.08 -8.84
N GLY A 31 -5.24 6.69 -9.83
CA GLY A 31 -5.09 8.15 -9.91
C GLY A 31 -4.06 8.74 -8.95
N THR A 32 -3.19 7.90 -8.38
CA THR A 32 -2.10 8.33 -7.51
C THR A 32 -0.75 8.29 -8.23
N PHE A 33 0.30 8.76 -7.55
CA PHE A 33 1.67 8.78 -8.02
C PHE A 33 2.62 8.47 -6.85
N HIS A 34 3.90 8.22 -7.14
CA HIS A 34 4.89 7.95 -6.10
C HIS A 34 5.00 9.14 -5.12
N GLY A 35 4.74 8.91 -3.83
CA GLY A 35 4.73 9.95 -2.80
C GLY A 35 3.41 10.73 -2.67
N SER A 36 2.34 10.33 -3.37
CA SER A 36 1.00 10.95 -3.28
C SER A 36 0.44 11.05 -1.85
N GLN A 37 0.82 10.14 -0.95
CA GLN A 37 0.45 10.18 0.47
C GLN A 37 0.88 11.47 1.18
N ALA A 38 1.92 12.17 0.70
CA ALA A 38 2.37 13.44 1.26
C ALA A 38 1.39 14.60 1.01
N LEU A 39 0.47 14.47 0.04
CA LEU A 39 -0.55 15.48 -0.25
C LEU A 39 -1.76 15.31 0.67
N LEU A 40 -1.64 15.77 1.93
CA LEU A 40 -2.64 15.57 2.98
C LEU A 40 -4.02 16.19 2.71
N TYR A 41 -4.14 17.08 1.71
CA TYR A 41 -5.42 17.67 1.30
C TYR A 41 -6.19 16.82 0.27
N ALA A 42 -5.53 15.87 -0.39
CA ALA A 42 -6.18 15.00 -1.36
C ALA A 42 -6.95 13.88 -0.64
N GLU A 43 -8.21 13.69 -0.99
CA GLU A 43 -9.07 12.67 -0.35
C GLU A 43 -8.48 11.27 -0.48
N VAL A 44 -7.92 10.91 -1.64
CA VAL A 44 -7.27 9.62 -1.86
C VAL A 44 -6.08 9.40 -0.92
N SER A 45 -5.30 10.44 -0.65
CA SER A 45 -4.15 10.38 0.27
C SER A 45 -4.59 10.24 1.72
N GLN A 46 -5.67 10.91 2.12
CA GLN A 46 -6.27 10.75 3.45
C GLN A 46 -6.77 9.32 3.66
N ARG A 47 -7.44 8.75 2.64
CA ARG A 47 -7.88 7.35 2.67
C ARG A 47 -6.71 6.38 2.77
N GLN A 48 -5.66 6.57 1.99
CA GLN A 48 -4.43 5.77 2.08
C GLN A 48 -3.85 5.74 3.49
N ILE A 49 -3.75 6.91 4.15
CA ILE A 49 -3.20 7.02 5.51
C ILE A 49 -4.14 6.36 6.54
N ALA A 50 -5.45 6.58 6.40
CA ALA A 50 -6.43 5.98 7.30
C ALA A 50 -6.43 4.44 7.23
N GLU A 51 -6.39 3.89 6.01
CA GLU A 51 -6.30 2.44 5.78
C GLU A 51 -4.97 1.87 6.29
N LEU A 52 -3.84 2.54 6.05
CA LEU A 52 -2.55 2.12 6.60
C LEU A 52 -2.60 2.06 8.13
N GLY A 53 -3.15 3.08 8.78
CA GLY A 53 -3.32 3.09 10.23
C GLY A 53 -4.25 1.98 10.72
N ALA A 54 -5.33 1.67 9.98
CA ALA A 54 -6.22 0.56 10.30
C ALA A 54 -5.52 -0.80 10.15
N ALA A 55 -4.71 -0.95 9.11
CA ALA A 55 -3.91 -2.15 8.85
C ALA A 55 -2.93 -2.45 9.99
N LEU A 56 -2.27 -1.41 10.50
CA LEU A 56 -1.34 -1.56 11.64
C LEU A 56 -2.07 -1.91 12.94
N ARG A 57 -3.27 -1.38 13.17
CA ARG A 57 -4.06 -1.71 14.38
C ARG A 57 -4.61 -3.14 14.39
N ARG A 58 -4.90 -3.72 13.21
CA ARG A 58 -5.35 -5.12 13.10
C ARG A 58 -4.19 -6.12 13.12
N ALA A 59 -2.95 -5.66 12.87
CA ALA A 59 -1.80 -6.54 12.86
C ALA A 59 -1.62 -7.16 14.26
N PRO A 60 -1.41 -8.49 14.35
CA PRO A 60 -1.11 -9.11 15.63
C PRO A 60 0.19 -8.50 16.20
N ALA A 61 0.23 -8.29 17.52
CA ALA A 61 1.51 -8.05 18.18
C ALA A 61 2.31 -9.36 18.10
N ASP A 62 3.60 -9.30 17.74
CA ASP A 62 4.50 -10.45 17.86
C ASP A 62 4.46 -10.94 19.32
N GLU A 63 4.27 -12.25 19.51
CA GLU A 63 4.49 -12.95 20.79
C GLU A 63 5.93 -13.48 20.87
#